data_AF-A0A352KP18-F1
#
_entry.id   AF-A0A352KP18-F1
#
_cell.length_a   1.000
_cell.length_b   1.000
_cell.length_c   1.000
_cell.angle_alpha   90.00
_cell.angle_beta   90.00
_cell.angle_gamma   90.00
#
_symmetry.space_group_name_H-M   'P 1'
#
loop_
_entity.id
_entity.type
_entity.pdbx_description
1 polymer ?
#
loop_
_entity_poly.entity_id
_entity_poly.type
_entity_poly.pdbx_seq_one_letter_code
_entity_poly.pdbx_strand_id
1 'polypeptide(L)' 'MSVNNPINVVLCWHMHQPPYKDPVGGRYQASWTYLHAIKDYVDMVAHLEQVPEAKAVVNFTPVL' A
#
# COMPACT_ATOMS: atom_id res chain seq x y z
N MET A 1 32.19 -25.61 1.24
CA MET A 1 32.04 -24.26 1.83
C MET A 1 30.68 -23.74 1.40
N SER A 2 29.74 -23.60 2.33
CA SER A 2 28.44 -22.99 2.02
C SER A 2 28.69 -21.52 1.70
N VAL A 3 28.20 -21.05 0.56
CA VAL A 3 28.33 -19.65 0.16
C VAL A 3 27.38 -18.84 1.05
N ASN A 4 27.92 -18.24 2.12
CA ASN A 4 27.18 -17.33 3.02
C ASN A 4 26.98 -15.96 2.35
N ASN A 5 26.28 -15.92 1.23
CA ASN A 5 25.93 -14.66 0.59
C ASN A 5 24.40 -14.51 0.58
N PRO A 6 23.81 -13.73 1.50
CA PRO A 6 22.36 -13.57 1.56
C PRO A 6 21.86 -12.87 0.29
N ILE A 7 20.65 -13.25 -0.13
CA ILE A 7 19.98 -12.61 -1.27
C ILE A 7 19.44 -11.26 -0.81
N ASN A 8 19.73 -10.21 -1.58
CA ASN A 8 19.11 -8.92 -1.37
C ASN A 8 17.65 -8.96 -1.83
N VAL A 9 16.72 -8.71 -0.91
CA VAL A 9 15.28 -8.71 -1.17
C VAL A 9 14.71 -7.32 -0.89
N VAL A 10 13.80 -6.88 -1.76
CA VAL A 10 12.99 -5.67 -1.55
C VAL A 10 11.52 -6.07 -1.65
N LEU A 11 10.76 -5.75 -0.61
CA LEU A 11 9.30 -5.79 -0.66
C LEU A 11 8.81 -4.44 -1.20
N CYS A 12 8.03 -4.48 -2.28
CA CYS A 12 7.46 -3.29 -2.91
C CYS A 12 5.94 -3.39 -2.92
N TRP A 13 5.29 -2.43 -2.27
CA TRP A 13 3.84 -2.28 -2.29
C TRP A 13 3.45 -1.15 -3.24
N HIS A 14 2.74 -1.53 -4.30
CA HIS A 14 2.19 -0.59 -5.27
C HIS A 14 0.71 -0.36 -4.94
N MET A 15 0.42 0.81 -4.41
CA MET A 15 -0.90 1.24 -3.99
C MET A 15 -1.57 1.94 -5.17
N HIS A 16 -2.66 1.36 -5.66
CA HIS A 16 -3.43 1.91 -6.77
C HIS A 16 -4.92 1.77 -6.52
N GLN A 17 -5.63 2.87 -6.72
CA GLN A 17 -7.08 2.91 -6.75
C GLN A 17 -7.53 3.89 -7.85
N PRO A 18 -8.53 3.53 -8.66
CA PRO A 18 -9.13 4.47 -9.60
C PRO A 18 -9.72 5.72 -8.92
N PRO A 19 -9.84 6.85 -9.64
CA PRO A 19 -10.51 8.04 -9.12
C PRO A 19 -12.01 7.80 -8.98
N TYR A 20 -12.44 7.33 -7.80
CA TYR A 20 -13.85 7.12 -7.48
C TYR A 20 -14.60 8.39 -7.09
N LYS A 21 -13.89 9.52 -6.92
CA LYS A 21 -14.52 10.79 -6.62
C LYS A 21 -15.17 11.35 -7.89
N ASP A 22 -16.50 11.53 -7.85
CA ASP A 22 -17.23 12.25 -8.89
C ASP A 22 -16.64 13.67 -9.07
N PRO A 23 -16.15 14.04 -10.25
CA PRO A 23 -15.54 15.35 -10.48
C PRO A 23 -16.54 16.52 -10.39
N VAL A 24 -17.84 16.27 -10.56
CA VAL A 24 -18.86 17.32 -10.52
C VAL A 24 -19.46 17.46 -9.12
N GLY A 25 -19.95 16.36 -8.54
CA GLY A 25 -20.60 16.33 -7.24
C GLY A 25 -19.66 16.10 -6.06
N GLY A 26 -18.39 15.78 -6.29
CA GLY A 26 -17.37 15.56 -5.25
C GLY A 26 -17.59 14.31 -4.39
N ARG A 27 -18.59 13.49 -4.71
CA ARG A 27 -18.96 12.30 -3.93
C ARG A 27 -18.13 11.11 -4.37
N TYR A 28 -17.60 10.37 -3.40
CA TYR A 28 -16.98 9.08 -3.69
C TYR A 28 -18.04 8.07 -4.09
N GLN A 29 -17.82 7.43 -5.23
CA GLN A 29 -18.64 6.36 -5.75
C GLN A 29 -18.17 5.02 -5.19
N ALA A 30 -19.11 4.08 -5.07
CA ALA A 30 -18.90 2.74 -4.55
C ALA A 30 -18.39 2.68 -3.09
N SER A 31 -19.20 2.11 -2.20
CA SER A 31 -18.88 2.00 -0.76
C SER A 31 -17.59 1.21 -0.49
N TRP A 32 -17.19 0.32 -1.40
CA TRP A 32 -15.95 -0.44 -1.30
C TRP A 32 -14.70 0.45 -1.37
N THR A 33 -14.78 1.63 -1.97
CA THR A 33 -13.67 2.59 -2.06
C THR A 33 -13.09 2.90 -0.69
N TYR A 34 -13.98 3.12 0.28
CA TYR A 34 -13.59 3.36 1.67
C TYR A 34 -13.07 2.09 2.33
N LEU A 35 -13.75 0.95 2.12
CA LEU A 35 -13.36 -0.33 2.69
C LEU A 35 -11.95 -0.75 2.27
N HIS A 36 -11.61 -0.59 0.98
CA HIS A 36 -10.28 -0.87 0.47
C HIS A 36 -9.22 0.04 1.08
N ALA A 37 -9.51 1.33 1.25
CA ALA A 37 -8.57 2.25 1.87
C ALA A 37 -8.31 1.88 3.34
N ILE A 38 -9.36 1.64 4.15
CA ILE A 38 -9.17 1.31 5.57
C ILE A 38 -8.58 -0.08 5.78
N LYS A 39 -8.91 -1.05 4.93
CA LYS A 39 -8.41 -2.41 5.07
C LYS A 39 -6.98 -2.46 4.54
N ASP A 40 -6.81 -2.23 3.24
CA ASP A 40 -5.57 -2.60 2.58
C ASP A 40 -4.45 -1.59 2.83
N TYR A 41 -4.75 -0.31 3.09
CA TYR A 41 -3.70 0.70 3.30
C TYR A 41 -3.27 0.80 4.76
N VAL A 42 -4.23 0.71 5.68
CA VAL A 42 -3.93 0.78 7.12
C VAL A 42 -3.32 -0.53 7.60
N ASP A 43 -3.86 -1.69 7.21
CA ASP A 43 -3.30 -2.98 7.63
C ASP A 43 -1.85 -3.14 7.13
N MET A 44 -1.58 -2.66 5.91
CA MET A 44 -0.23 -2.63 5.33
C MET A 44 0.77 -1.87 6.22
N VAL A 45 0.43 -0.66 6.65
CA VAL A 45 1.30 0.15 7.53
C VAL A 45 1.41 -0.49 8.91
N ALA A 46 0.30 -1.02 9.46
CA ALA A 46 0.28 -1.67 10.76
C ALA A 46 1.26 -2.86 10.83
N HIS A 47 1.40 -3.62 9.73
CA HIS A 47 2.40 -4.70 9.66
C HIS A 47 3.85 -4.20 9.70
N LEU A 48 4.14 -3.03 9.09
CA LEU A 48 5.48 -2.44 9.18
C LEU A 48 5.77 -1.89 10.57
N GLU A 49 4.78 -1.25 11.22
CA GLU A 49 4.95 -0.70 12.57
C GLU A 49 5.21 -1.78 13.62
N GLN A 50 4.68 -2.99 13.42
CA GLN A 50 4.94 -4.14 14.30
C GLN A 50 6.37 -4.68 14.21
N VAL A 51 7.13 -4.33 13.17
CA VAL A 51 8.51 -4.78 12.94
C VAL A 51 9.38 -3.55 12.66
N PRO A 52 9.89 -2.85 13.70
CA PRO A 52 10.59 -1.56 13.55
C PRO A 52 11.80 -1.58 12.62
N GLU A 53 12.43 -2.74 12.43
CA GLU A 53 13.56 -2.96 11.52
C GLU A 53 13.15 -3.25 10.06
N ALA A 54 11.85 -3.41 9.77
CA ALA A 54 11.35 -3.71 8.44
C ALA A 54 11.68 -2.60 7.44
N LYS A 55 11.98 -3.00 6.20
CA LYS A 55 12.26 -2.10 5.09
C LYS A 55 11.42 -2.52 3.90
N ALA A 56 10.58 -1.60 3.43
CA ALA A 56 9.75 -1.79 2.26
C ALA A 56 9.73 -0.50 1.43
N VAL A 57 9.45 -0.64 0.14
CA VAL A 57 9.14 0.48 -0.74
C VAL A 57 7.63 0.57 -0.85
N VAL A 58 7.07 1.73 -0.54
CA VAL A 58 5.65 2.02 -0.74
C VAL A 58 5.53 3.03 -1.86
N ASN A 59 4.80 2.67 -2.92
CA ASN A 59 4.54 3.51 -4.06
C ASN A 59 3.04 3.80 -4.15
N PHE A 60 2.67 5.08 -4.21
CA PHE A 60 1.29 5.52 -4.46
C PHE A 60 1.17 6.05 -5.90
N THR A 61 0.13 5.64 -6.62
CA THR A 61 -0.18 6.25 -7.92
C THR A 61 -0.62 7.71 -7.76
N PRO A 62 -0.43 8.60 -8.76
CA PRO A 62 -0.69 10.04 -8.61
C PRO A 62 -2.12 10.45 -8.24
N VAL A 63 -3.09 9.55 -8.40
CA VAL A 63 -4.50 9.79 -8.07
C VAL A 63 -4.84 9.47 -6.61
N LEU A 64 -3.90 8.87 -5.86
CA LEU A 64 -3.96 8.56 -4.43
C LEU A 64 -3.22 9.60 -3.59
#